data_AF-A0AAN6YKE6-F1
#
_entry.id   AF-A0AAN6YKE6-F1
#
_cell.length_a   1.000
_cell.length_b   1.000
_cell.length_c   1.000
_cell.angle_alpha   90.00
_cell.angle_beta   90.00
_cell.angle_gamma   90.00
#
_symmetry.space_group_name_H-M   'P 1'
#
loop_
_entity.id
_entity.type
_entity.pdbx_description
1 polymer ?
#
loop_
_entity_poly.entity_id
_entity_poly.type
_entity_poly.pdbx_seq_one_letter_code
_entity_poly.pdbx_strand_id
1 'polypeptide(L)'
;LESLQQLLSDGFSRQKFNLSAYGPQEQLTLCYVLANSIMYLYPGQWARPALGSDRIFFPARNTTSQVSNYSSEPDLTAPYLSVELGSESNSQELPDPTQCHLHPAILALGIVFLEIHTGQRFPRSRHPIACQRYNEDNFNANELFRSLQQKGRQRNGGKRLSTGLKDAIQHCLKLEPPQACQTTSLYLLDEGPIRYYILTSIVQPLAFELETAYGVSLKDL
;
A
#
# COMPACT_ATOMS: atom_id res chain seq x y z
N LEU A 1 9.29 -0.58 -18.17
CA LEU A 1 8.42 -0.38 -17.00
C LEU A 1 9.33 -0.01 -15.85
N GLU A 2 9.04 1.09 -15.15
CA GLU A 2 9.75 1.48 -13.93
C GLU A 2 9.02 0.90 -12.73
N SER A 3 9.73 0.41 -11.70
CA SER A 3 9.09 -0.08 -10.48
C SER A 3 8.86 1.04 -9.46
N LEU A 4 7.92 0.86 -8.54
CA LEU A 4 7.71 1.81 -7.44
C LEU A 4 9.00 1.99 -6.62
N GLN A 5 9.77 0.93 -6.39
CA GLN A 5 11.07 1.04 -5.74
C GLN A 5 12.02 2.00 -6.46
N GLN A 6 11.99 2.05 -7.79
CA GLN A 6 12.83 2.98 -8.57
C GLN A 6 12.35 4.44 -8.52
N LEU A 7 11.09 4.67 -8.14
CA LEU A 7 10.51 6.00 -7.94
C LEU A 7 10.65 6.49 -6.49
N LEU A 8 11.03 5.61 -5.57
CA LEU A 8 11.24 5.92 -4.16
C LEU A 8 12.69 6.33 -3.91
N SER A 9 12.85 7.41 -3.16
CA SER A 9 14.17 7.93 -2.80
C SER A 9 14.91 6.96 -1.87
N ASP A 10 16.10 6.52 -2.28
CA ASP A 10 17.03 5.78 -1.41
C ASP A 10 17.92 6.73 -0.56
N GLY A 11 17.72 8.04 -0.65
CA GLY A 11 18.54 9.07 0.02
C GLY A 11 19.88 9.39 -0.67
N PHE A 12 20.33 8.55 -1.62
CA PHE A 12 21.65 8.67 -2.27
C PHE A 12 21.60 8.84 -3.80
N SER A 13 20.46 8.62 -4.45
CA SER A 13 20.35 8.61 -5.92
C SER A 13 19.55 9.82 -6.44
N ARG A 14 20.12 10.57 -7.40
CA ARG A 14 19.36 11.49 -8.27
C ARG A 14 18.49 10.66 -9.21
N GLN A 15 17.33 10.23 -8.72
CA GLN A 15 16.33 9.59 -9.56
C GLN A 15 15.73 10.61 -10.52
N LYS A 16 15.46 10.16 -11.75
CA LYS A 16 14.89 10.98 -12.83
C LYS A 16 13.44 11.36 -12.55
N PHE A 17 12.71 10.46 -11.90
CA PHE A 17 11.35 10.65 -11.40
C PHE A 17 11.35 10.29 -9.92
N ASN A 18 10.77 11.16 -9.10
CA ASN A 18 10.68 10.95 -7.66
C ASN A 18 9.21 11.02 -7.26
N LEU A 19 8.73 10.03 -6.51
CA LEU A 19 7.36 10.00 -6.02
C LEU A 19 6.99 11.23 -5.17
N SER A 20 7.98 11.90 -4.58
CA SER A 20 7.80 13.16 -3.86
C SER A 20 7.32 14.31 -4.76
N ALA A 21 7.63 14.26 -6.06
CA ALA A 21 7.23 15.26 -7.05
C ALA A 21 5.76 15.15 -7.46
N TYR A 22 5.11 14.01 -7.22
CA TYR A 22 3.70 13.82 -7.46
C TYR A 22 2.86 14.51 -6.39
N GLY A 23 1.70 15.02 -6.83
CA GLY A 23 0.74 15.67 -5.97
C GLY A 23 0.06 14.68 -5.01
N PRO A 24 -0.58 15.20 -3.96
CA PRO A 24 -1.35 14.37 -3.02
C PRO A 24 -2.46 13.56 -3.71
N GLN A 25 -3.06 14.09 -4.78
CA GLN A 25 -4.10 13.42 -5.55
C GLN A 25 -3.55 12.15 -6.24
N GLU A 26 -2.44 12.27 -6.98
CA GLU A 26 -1.88 11.12 -7.71
C GLU A 26 -1.35 10.04 -6.77
N GLN A 27 -0.76 10.44 -5.63
CA GLN A 27 -0.35 9.52 -4.57
C GLN A 27 -1.56 8.77 -3.99
N LEU A 28 -2.68 9.48 -3.76
CA LEU A 28 -3.92 8.87 -3.25
C LEU A 28 -4.57 7.95 -4.28
N THR A 29 -4.58 8.34 -5.56
CA THR A 29 -5.04 7.51 -6.67
C THR A 29 -4.25 6.20 -6.74
N LEU A 30 -2.92 6.27 -6.64
CA LEU A 30 -2.08 5.07 -6.61
C LEU A 30 -2.43 4.17 -5.42
N CYS A 31 -2.60 4.74 -4.22
CA CYS A 31 -3.02 3.97 -3.04
C CYS A 31 -4.37 3.28 -3.27
N TYR A 32 -5.34 4.00 -3.86
CA TYR A 32 -6.66 3.47 -4.18
C TYR A 32 -6.59 2.30 -5.17
N VAL A 33 -5.89 2.46 -6.30
CA VAL A 33 -5.79 1.41 -7.32
C VAL A 33 -5.10 0.16 -6.78
N LEU A 34 -4.07 0.32 -5.96
CA LEU A 34 -3.40 -0.80 -5.29
C LEU A 34 -4.31 -1.49 -4.28
N ALA A 35 -5.05 -0.73 -3.46
CA ALA A 35 -6.03 -1.28 -2.51
C ALA A 35 -7.12 -2.08 -3.21
N ASN A 36 -7.65 -1.51 -4.31
CA ASN A 36 -8.71 -2.12 -5.11
C ASN A 36 -8.19 -3.41 -5.77
N SER A 37 -6.96 -3.40 -6.29
CA SER A 37 -6.31 -4.60 -6.81
C SER A 37 -6.17 -5.71 -5.76
N ILE A 38 -5.73 -5.36 -4.54
CA ILE A 38 -5.62 -6.32 -3.43
C ILE A 38 -6.98 -6.89 -3.03
N MET A 39 -8.07 -6.12 -3.08
CA MET A 39 -9.42 -6.61 -2.81
C MET A 39 -9.81 -7.81 -3.71
N TYR A 40 -9.40 -7.80 -4.98
CA TYR A 40 -9.70 -8.88 -5.92
C TYR A 40 -8.68 -10.03 -5.89
N LEU A 41 -7.42 -9.74 -5.57
CA LEU A 41 -6.35 -10.74 -5.58
C LEU A 41 -6.23 -11.51 -4.26
N TYR A 42 -6.65 -10.92 -3.13
CA TYR A 42 -6.54 -11.50 -1.79
C TYR A 42 -7.87 -12.16 -1.35
N PRO A 43 -7.86 -13.32 -0.65
CA PRO A 43 -6.74 -14.14 -0.18
C PRO A 43 -6.25 -15.19 -1.21
N GLY A 44 -6.28 -14.86 -2.50
CA GLY A 44 -5.81 -15.76 -3.55
C GLY A 44 -4.29 -15.95 -3.57
N GLN A 45 -3.84 -16.98 -4.30
CA GLN A 45 -2.42 -17.30 -4.48
C GLN A 45 -1.59 -16.17 -5.09
N TRP A 46 -2.25 -15.29 -5.84
CA TRP A 46 -1.67 -14.13 -6.51
C TRP A 46 -1.17 -13.05 -5.55
N ALA A 47 -1.68 -13.03 -4.31
CA ALA A 47 -1.30 -12.09 -3.26
C ALA A 47 -0.48 -12.74 -2.13
N ARG A 48 -0.02 -13.99 -2.30
CA ARG A 48 0.78 -14.72 -1.29
C ARG A 48 2.17 -14.13 -1.03
N PRO A 49 2.98 -13.74 -2.04
CA PRO A 49 4.19 -13.01 -1.73
C PRO A 49 3.81 -11.63 -1.18
N ALA A 50 4.46 -11.22 -0.08
CA ALA A 50 4.22 -9.92 0.53
C ALA A 50 4.42 -8.81 -0.52
N LEU A 51 3.37 -8.02 -0.76
CA LEU A 51 3.39 -6.90 -1.70
C LEU A 51 4.57 -5.96 -1.36
N GLY A 52 5.51 -5.81 -2.29
CA GLY A 52 6.66 -4.93 -2.17
C GLY A 52 6.67 -3.87 -3.27
N SER A 53 7.34 -2.75 -3.01
CA SER A 53 7.54 -1.69 -3.99
C SER A 53 8.37 -2.15 -5.21
N ASP A 54 9.13 -3.24 -5.09
CA ASP A 54 9.84 -3.92 -6.17
C ASP A 54 8.92 -4.69 -7.13
N ARG A 55 7.68 -4.98 -6.71
CA ARG A 55 6.70 -5.75 -7.48
C ARG A 55 5.59 -4.91 -8.13
N ILE A 56 5.63 -3.60 -7.95
CA ILE A 56 4.68 -2.65 -8.54
C ILE A 56 5.39 -1.95 -9.69
N PHE A 57 4.86 -2.05 -10.91
CA PHE A 57 5.48 -1.53 -12.13
C PHE A 57 4.55 -0.58 -12.88
N PHE A 58 5.11 0.44 -13.51
CA PHE A 58 4.34 1.47 -14.21
C PHE A 58 4.64 1.45 -15.72
N PRO A 59 3.59 1.49 -16.57
CA PRO A 59 3.76 1.79 -17.98
C PRO A 59 4.25 3.22 -18.17
N ALA A 60 4.92 3.43 -19.31
CA ALA A 60 5.23 4.76 -19.78
C ALA A 60 3.93 5.47 -20.18
N ARG A 61 3.73 6.69 -19.72
CA ARG A 61 2.60 7.52 -20.14
C ARG A 61 2.78 7.87 -21.60
N ASN A 62 1.83 7.43 -22.45
CA ASN A 62 1.81 7.75 -23.87
C ASN A 62 1.25 9.16 -24.05
N THR A 63 2.09 10.19 -23.94
CA THR A 63 1.71 11.54 -24.34
C THR A 63 1.85 11.63 -25.86
N THR A 64 0.72 11.68 -26.57
CA THR A 64 0.66 11.90 -28.03
C THR A 64 1.14 13.29 -28.46
N SER A 65 1.51 14.15 -27.52
CA SER A 65 2.11 15.45 -27.74
C SER A 65 3.61 15.29 -28.06
N GLN A 66 3.92 15.05 -29.35
CA GLN A 66 5.27 15.16 -29.90
C GLN A 66 5.79 16.60 -29.76
N VAL A 67 6.27 16.98 -28.58
CA VAL A 67 7.25 18.06 -28.44
C VAL A 67 8.18 17.69 -27.28
N SER A 68 9.40 17.31 -27.64
CA SER A 68 10.62 17.18 -26.82
C SER A 68 11.08 15.75 -26.47
N ASN A 69 12.39 15.56 -26.65
CA ASN A 69 13.17 14.34 -26.45
C ASN A 69 13.34 13.93 -24.97
N TYR A 70 12.29 14.03 -24.16
CA TYR A 70 12.32 13.68 -22.74
C TYR A 70 11.38 12.52 -22.46
N SER A 71 11.97 11.34 -22.25
CA SER A 71 11.47 10.18 -21.47
C SER A 71 10.05 10.30 -20.91
N SER A 72 9.14 9.43 -21.36
CA SER A 72 7.81 9.29 -20.77
C SER A 72 7.86 9.14 -19.26
N GLU A 73 7.02 9.93 -18.59
CA GLU A 73 6.68 9.83 -17.17
C GLU A 73 5.94 8.49 -16.89
N PRO A 74 6.09 7.85 -15.73
CA PRO A 74 5.31 6.66 -15.38
C PRO A 74 3.83 7.02 -15.15
N ASP A 75 2.93 6.16 -15.62
CA ASP A 75 1.49 6.30 -15.42
C ASP A 75 1.05 5.63 -14.10
N LEU A 76 0.72 6.43 -13.09
CA LEU A 76 0.38 5.95 -11.75
C LEU A 76 -1.05 5.41 -11.63
N THR A 77 -1.91 5.60 -12.63
CA THR A 77 -3.30 5.10 -12.58
C THR A 77 -3.41 3.64 -13.02
N ALA A 78 -2.41 3.12 -13.74
CA ALA A 78 -2.40 1.76 -14.27
C ALA A 78 -1.16 0.94 -13.82
N PRO A 79 -0.93 0.76 -12.50
CA PRO A 79 0.15 -0.08 -12.01
C PRO A 79 -0.07 -1.56 -12.38
N TYR A 80 0.99 -2.22 -12.80
CA TYR A 80 1.06 -3.68 -12.93
C TYR A 80 1.65 -4.30 -11.67
N LEU A 81 1.01 -5.35 -11.17
CA LEU A 81 1.52 -6.16 -10.07
C LEU A 81 2.23 -7.39 -10.63
N SER A 82 3.51 -7.53 -10.32
CA SER A 82 4.25 -8.76 -10.60
C SER A 82 3.89 -9.83 -9.59
N VAL A 83 3.49 -10.99 -10.11
CA VAL A 83 3.04 -12.15 -9.36
C VAL A 83 3.94 -13.32 -9.69
N GLU A 84 4.38 -14.04 -8.67
CA GLU A 84 5.14 -15.27 -8.85
C GLU A 84 4.14 -16.43 -8.90
N LEU A 85 4.11 -17.12 -10.03
CA LEU A 85 3.34 -18.36 -10.20
C LEU A 85 4.13 -19.50 -9.53
N GLY A 86 4.00 -19.60 -8.20
CA GLY A 86 4.55 -20.71 -7.43
C GLY A 86 3.68 -21.96 -7.55
N SER A 87 4.31 -23.14 -7.58
CA SER A 87 3.64 -24.43 -7.49
C SER A 87 2.81 -24.52 -6.20
N GLU A 88 1.59 -25.03 -6.31
CA GLU A 88 0.61 -25.20 -5.22
C GLU A 88 1.21 -25.85 -3.95
N SER A 89 1.78 -25.05 -3.05
CA SER A 89 1.84 -25.43 -1.65
C SER A 89 0.46 -25.10 -1.05
N ASN A 90 -0.42 -26.11 -1.08
CA ASN A 90 -1.79 -26.08 -0.56
C ASN A 90 -1.89 -25.97 0.96
N SER A 91 -0.81 -25.60 1.65
CA SER A 91 -0.84 -25.32 3.07
C SER A 91 -1.34 -23.89 3.27
N GLN A 92 -2.62 -23.72 3.59
CA GLN A 92 -3.02 -22.62 4.48
C GLN A 92 -2.33 -22.89 5.82
N GLU A 93 -1.03 -22.60 5.90
CA GLU A 93 -0.34 -22.63 7.19
C GLU A 93 -0.99 -21.53 8.02
N LEU A 94 -1.63 -21.96 9.11
CA LEU A 94 -2.15 -21.06 10.13
C LEU A 94 -1.02 -20.08 10.51
N PRO A 95 -1.32 -18.78 10.69
CA PRO A 95 -0.33 -17.83 11.13
C PRO A 95 0.38 -18.33 12.39
N ASP A 96 1.69 -18.11 12.46
CA ASP A 96 2.48 -18.41 13.66
C ASP A 96 1.83 -17.70 14.86
N PRO A 97 1.61 -18.38 16.01
CA PRO A 97 0.96 -17.79 17.17
C PRO A 97 1.70 -16.57 17.74
N THR A 98 2.97 -16.39 17.40
CA THR A 98 3.79 -15.24 17.78
C THR A 98 3.70 -14.06 16.80
N GLN A 99 3.02 -14.23 15.66
CA GLN A 99 2.86 -13.19 14.65
C GLN A 99 1.77 -12.19 15.08
N CYS A 100 2.15 -10.93 15.20
CA CYS A 100 1.24 -9.87 15.66
C CYS A 100 0.20 -9.48 14.61
N HIS A 101 0.48 -9.69 13.31
CA HIS A 101 -0.39 -9.29 12.21
C HIS A 101 -0.84 -10.50 11.40
N LEU A 102 -2.13 -10.86 11.45
CA LEU A 102 -2.66 -12.09 10.84
C LEU A 102 -2.52 -12.15 9.31
N HIS A 103 -2.48 -11.00 8.64
CA HIS A 103 -2.50 -10.91 7.17
C HIS A 103 -1.26 -10.16 6.63
N PRO A 104 -0.14 -10.85 6.37
CA PRO A 104 1.09 -10.20 5.89
C PRO A 104 0.91 -9.35 4.62
N ALA A 105 0.03 -9.76 3.70
CA ALA A 105 -0.25 -9.00 2.48
C ALA A 105 -0.89 -7.63 2.78
N ILE A 106 -1.79 -7.57 3.76
CA ILE A 106 -2.46 -6.32 4.18
C ILE A 106 -1.47 -5.41 4.92
N LEU A 107 -0.62 -5.98 5.78
CA LEU A 107 0.49 -5.24 6.39
C LEU A 107 1.40 -4.64 5.32
N ALA A 108 1.76 -5.44 4.31
CA ALA A 108 2.63 -5.01 3.23
C ALA A 108 2.01 -3.88 2.40
N LEU A 109 0.69 -3.91 2.15
CA LEU A 109 -0.06 -2.81 1.55
C LEU A 109 0.03 -1.52 2.38
N GLY A 110 -0.17 -1.60 3.70
CA GLY A 110 -0.03 -0.44 4.59
C GLY A 110 1.38 0.17 4.55
N ILE A 111 2.41 -0.66 4.45
CA ILE A 111 3.79 -0.20 4.29
C ILE A 111 4.00 0.47 2.93
N VAL A 112 3.46 -0.09 1.84
CA VAL A 112 3.51 0.55 0.52
C VAL A 112 2.83 1.93 0.55
N PHE A 113 1.71 2.11 1.27
CA PHE A 113 1.11 3.43 1.44
C PHE A 113 2.02 4.43 2.18
N LEU A 114 2.76 3.96 3.18
CA LEU A 114 3.77 4.78 3.86
C LEU A 114 4.91 5.16 2.90
N GLU A 115 5.38 4.23 2.08
CA GLU A 115 6.38 4.50 1.03
C GLU A 115 5.85 5.54 0.04
N ILE A 116 4.59 5.39 -0.42
CA ILE A 116 3.96 6.31 -1.36
C ILE A 116 3.88 7.72 -0.79
N HIS A 117 3.39 7.85 0.44
CA HIS A 117 3.23 9.13 1.10
C HIS A 117 4.56 9.83 1.37
N THR A 118 5.55 9.08 1.84
CA THR A 118 6.86 9.63 2.19
C THR A 118 7.76 9.85 0.98
N GLY A 119 7.49 9.15 -0.13
CA GLY A 119 8.39 9.07 -1.28
C GLY A 119 9.73 8.40 -0.95
N GLN A 120 9.79 7.65 0.15
CA GLN A 120 10.98 6.99 0.66
C GLN A 120 10.75 5.48 0.78
N ARG A 121 11.81 4.72 0.55
CA ARG A 121 11.76 3.27 0.71
C ARG A 121 11.65 2.90 2.19
N PHE A 122 10.77 1.96 2.50
CA PHE A 122 10.63 1.42 3.84
C PHE A 122 11.73 0.37 4.10
N PRO A 123 12.50 0.47 5.21
CA PRO A 123 13.53 -0.50 5.52
C PRO A 123 12.92 -1.81 6.04
N ARG A 124 12.65 -2.74 5.12
CA ARG A 124 12.13 -4.07 5.44
C ARG A 124 13.12 -4.91 6.26
N SER A 125 12.60 -5.67 7.22
CA SER A 125 13.38 -6.60 8.03
C SER A 125 14.04 -7.69 7.17
N ARG A 126 15.29 -8.00 7.51
CA ARG A 126 16.06 -9.11 6.91
C ARG A 126 16.11 -10.33 7.84
N HIS A 127 15.27 -10.38 8.87
CA HIS A 127 15.26 -11.48 9.82
C HIS A 127 15.03 -12.82 9.08
N PRO A 128 15.75 -13.91 9.42
CA PRO A 128 15.63 -15.18 8.69
C PRO A 128 14.24 -15.83 8.84
N ILE A 129 13.62 -15.67 10.00
CA ILE A 129 12.28 -16.22 10.32
C ILE A 129 11.17 -15.27 9.86
N ALA A 130 10.16 -15.79 9.15
CA ALA A 130 9.10 -15.00 8.53
C ALA A 130 8.22 -14.24 9.53
N CYS A 131 7.74 -14.90 10.60
CA CYS A 131 6.90 -14.24 11.61
C CYS A 131 7.61 -13.07 12.28
N GLN A 132 8.91 -13.22 12.59
CA GLN A 132 9.73 -12.15 13.15
C GLN A 132 9.94 -11.00 12.17
N ARG A 133 10.14 -11.28 10.86
CA ARG A 133 10.17 -10.22 9.83
C ARG A 133 8.89 -9.39 9.86
N TYR A 134 7.73 -10.05 9.87
CA TYR A 134 6.44 -9.35 9.87
C TYR A 134 6.21 -8.56 11.15
N ASN A 135 6.66 -9.08 12.30
CA ASN A 135 6.57 -8.37 13.58
C ASN A 135 7.45 -7.12 13.60
N GLU A 136 8.70 -7.22 13.16
CA GLU A 136 9.61 -6.07 13.05
C GLU A 136 9.09 -5.02 12.06
N ASP A 137 8.64 -5.47 10.87
CA ASP A 137 8.02 -4.59 9.87
C ASP A 137 6.79 -3.90 10.44
N ASN A 138 5.91 -4.62 11.14
CA ASN A 138 4.72 -4.06 11.77
C ASN A 138 5.06 -3.02 12.84
N PHE A 139 6.04 -3.30 13.69
CA PHE A 139 6.50 -2.38 14.72
C PHE A 139 7.06 -1.10 14.11
N ASN A 140 7.99 -1.23 13.17
CA ASN A 140 8.64 -0.09 12.50
C ASN A 140 7.64 0.75 11.68
N ALA A 141 6.68 0.10 11.02
CA ALA A 141 5.63 0.79 10.26
C ALA A 141 4.69 1.58 11.18
N ASN A 142 4.30 1.00 12.32
CA ASN A 142 3.51 1.70 13.33
C ASN A 142 4.24 2.91 13.91
N GLU A 143 5.54 2.79 14.20
CA GLU A 143 6.37 3.91 14.67
C GLU A 143 6.46 5.03 13.63
N LEU A 144 6.74 4.69 12.36
CA LEU A 144 6.76 5.67 11.27
C LEU A 144 5.40 6.37 11.14
N PHE A 145 4.30 5.61 11.13
CA PHE A 145 2.96 6.14 11.02
C PHE A 145 2.62 7.11 12.16
N ARG A 146 2.93 6.75 13.42
CA ARG A 146 2.76 7.64 14.58
C ARG A 146 3.58 8.93 14.42
N SER A 147 4.82 8.82 13.95
CA SER A 147 5.69 9.99 13.73
C SER A 147 5.11 10.94 12.68
N LEU A 148 4.53 10.41 11.59
CA LEU A 148 3.89 11.21 10.54
C LEU A 148 2.62 11.90 11.05
N GLN A 149 1.82 11.20 11.87
CA GLN A 149 0.64 11.78 12.52
C GLN A 149 1.00 12.93 13.48
N GLN A 150 2.12 12.81 14.20
CA GLN A 150 2.60 13.87 15.10
C GLN A 150 3.16 15.06 14.32
N LYS A 151 3.98 14.82 13.28
CA LYS A 151 4.53 15.87 12.41
C LYS A 151 3.44 16.65 11.69
N GLY A 152 2.38 16.00 11.21
CA GLY A 152 1.24 16.66 10.57
C GLY A 152 0.42 17.58 11.49
N ARG A 153 0.62 17.51 12.82
CA ARG A 153 0.04 18.45 13.80
C ARG A 153 0.89 19.70 13.97
N GLN A 154 2.19 19.64 13.65
CA GLN A 154 3.08 20.78 13.71
C GLN A 154 2.96 21.59 12.41
N ARG A 155 2.78 22.91 12.52
CA ARG A 155 2.58 23.84 11.37
C ARG A 155 3.77 23.92 10.38
N ASN A 156 4.81 23.11 10.55
CA ASN A 156 6.04 23.19 9.78
C ASN A 156 5.98 22.29 8.54
N GLY A 157 5.35 22.77 7.47
CA GLY A 157 5.68 22.50 6.05
C GLY A 157 5.73 21.06 5.50
N GLY A 158 5.57 20.01 6.31
CA GLY A 158 5.60 18.62 5.86
C GLY A 158 4.29 18.23 5.16
N LYS A 159 4.36 17.31 4.18
CA LYS A 159 3.17 16.67 3.59
C LYS A 159 2.36 16.03 4.71
N ARG A 160 1.12 16.47 4.90
CA ARG A 160 0.21 15.93 5.91
C ARG A 160 -0.50 14.71 5.34
N LEU A 161 -0.61 13.65 6.13
CA LEU A 161 -1.49 12.53 5.81
C LEU A 161 -2.92 13.04 5.73
N SER A 162 -3.56 12.80 4.59
CA SER A 162 -4.99 13.06 4.46
C SER A 162 -5.81 12.06 5.26
N THR A 163 -7.09 12.37 5.49
CA THR A 163 -7.92 11.61 6.43
C THR A 163 -8.15 10.18 5.95
N GLY A 164 -8.57 9.99 4.71
CA GLY A 164 -8.81 8.68 4.10
C GLY A 164 -7.53 7.85 4.01
N LEU A 165 -6.40 8.46 3.64
CA LEU A 165 -5.11 7.75 3.61
C LEU A 165 -4.66 7.33 5.01
N LYS A 166 -4.83 8.21 6.01
CA LYS A 166 -4.52 7.90 7.40
C LYS A 166 -5.36 6.72 7.90
N ASP A 167 -6.66 6.74 7.63
CA ASP A 167 -7.57 5.69 8.08
C ASP A 167 -7.23 4.35 7.41
N ALA A 168 -6.99 4.36 6.08
CA ALA A 168 -6.56 3.18 5.33
C ALA A 168 -5.24 2.59 5.87
N ILE A 169 -4.21 3.41 6.12
CA ILE A 169 -2.95 2.95 6.72
C ILE A 169 -3.19 2.33 8.09
N GLN A 170 -3.99 2.98 8.94
CA GLN A 170 -4.29 2.46 10.28
C GLN A 170 -4.94 1.08 10.21
N HIS A 171 -5.92 0.90 9.31
CA HIS A 171 -6.59 -0.38 9.12
C HIS A 171 -5.66 -1.45 8.53
N CYS A 172 -4.75 -1.08 7.64
CA CYS A 172 -3.73 -2.00 7.12
C CYS A 172 -2.73 -2.46 8.20
N LEU A 173 -2.35 -1.60 9.15
CA LEU A 173 -1.30 -1.90 10.13
C LEU A 173 -1.81 -2.60 11.39
N LYS A 174 -3.06 -2.37 11.76
CA LYS A 174 -3.63 -2.91 12.99
C LYS A 174 -4.58 -4.08 12.77
N LEU A 175 -5.30 -4.06 11.65
CA LEU A 175 -6.32 -5.05 11.32
C LEU A 175 -7.37 -5.25 12.43
N GLU A 176 -7.83 -4.16 13.05
CA GLU A 176 -8.89 -4.20 14.07
C GLU A 176 -10.22 -4.55 13.38
N PRO A 177 -10.90 -5.67 13.74
CA PRO A 177 -12.19 -6.00 13.14
C PRO A 177 -13.25 -4.95 13.49
N PRO A 178 -14.26 -4.71 12.63
CA PRO A 178 -15.35 -3.78 12.91
C PRO A 178 -16.03 -4.12 14.25
N GLN A 179 -16.41 -3.10 15.03
CA GLN A 179 -16.97 -3.28 16.37
C GLN A 179 -18.23 -4.17 16.42
N ALA A 180 -18.92 -4.35 15.30
CA ALA A 180 -20.06 -5.26 15.15
C ALA A 180 -19.69 -6.76 15.11
N CYS A 181 -18.40 -7.09 14.96
CA CYS A 181 -17.86 -8.46 14.87
C CYS A 181 -16.74 -8.64 15.91
N GLN A 182 -17.10 -8.60 17.21
CA GLN A 182 -16.17 -8.90 18.31
C GLN A 182 -15.89 -10.40 18.48
N THR A 183 -16.43 -11.25 17.61
CA THR A 183 -16.18 -12.68 17.60
C THR A 183 -14.86 -13.00 16.95
N THR A 184 -13.80 -12.97 17.77
CA THR A 184 -12.49 -13.60 17.56
C THR A 184 -11.70 -13.05 16.37
N SER A 185 -10.43 -12.68 16.58
CA SER A 185 -9.51 -12.25 15.51
C SER A 185 -9.39 -13.24 14.34
N LEU A 186 -9.76 -14.50 14.56
CA LEU A 186 -9.84 -15.57 13.56
C LEU A 186 -10.95 -15.36 12.50
N TYR A 187 -11.97 -14.53 12.75
CA TYR A 187 -13.03 -14.23 11.76
C TYR A 187 -12.46 -13.67 10.45
N LEU A 188 -11.36 -12.92 10.53
CA LEU A 188 -10.70 -12.36 9.36
C LEU A 188 -9.87 -13.38 8.57
N LEU A 189 -9.73 -14.63 9.04
CA LEU A 189 -9.09 -15.69 8.25
C LEU A 189 -9.95 -16.13 7.06
N ASP A 190 -11.27 -15.94 7.16
CA ASP A 190 -12.20 -16.31 6.10
C ASP A 190 -12.18 -15.27 4.97
N GLU A 191 -12.30 -15.76 3.72
CA GLU A 191 -12.20 -14.95 2.50
C GLU A 191 -13.27 -13.85 2.41
N GLY A 192 -14.53 -14.16 2.72
CA GLY A 192 -15.63 -13.18 2.69
C GLY A 192 -15.39 -12.01 3.65
N PRO A 193 -15.20 -12.30 4.96
CA PRO A 193 -14.88 -11.29 5.98
C PRO A 193 -13.70 -10.40 5.65
N ILE A 194 -12.57 -10.95 5.21
CA ILE A 194 -11.38 -10.14 4.94
C ILE A 194 -11.54 -9.28 3.69
N ARG A 195 -12.22 -9.76 2.65
CA ARG A 195 -12.53 -8.94 1.47
C ARG A 195 -13.49 -7.80 1.83
N TYR A 196 -14.49 -8.07 2.67
CA TYR A 196 -15.38 -7.03 3.18
C TYR A 196 -14.62 -6.00 4.02
N TYR A 197 -13.67 -6.44 4.84
CA TYR A 197 -12.79 -5.55 5.60
C TYR A 197 -11.96 -4.64 4.68
N ILE A 198 -11.29 -5.23 3.68
CA ILE A 198 -10.48 -4.47 2.72
C ILE A 198 -11.36 -3.43 2.01
N LEU A 199 -12.52 -3.82 1.51
CA LEU A 199 -13.45 -2.91 0.85
C LEU A 199 -13.86 -1.75 1.76
N THR A 200 -14.34 -2.05 2.97
CA THR A 200 -14.99 -1.04 3.83
C THR A 200 -14.02 -0.18 4.61
N SER A 201 -12.92 -0.77 5.08
CA SER A 201 -11.99 -0.12 6.01
C SER A 201 -10.73 0.41 5.32
N ILE A 202 -10.43 -0.04 4.10
CA ILE A 202 -9.23 0.38 3.35
C ILE A 202 -9.62 1.09 2.05
N VAL A 203 -10.41 0.46 1.18
CA VAL A 203 -10.75 1.01 -0.16
C VAL A 203 -11.72 2.19 -0.05
N GLN A 204 -12.81 2.06 0.70
CA GLN A 204 -13.84 3.09 0.82
C GLN A 204 -13.33 4.44 1.36
N PRO A 205 -12.48 4.50 2.41
CA PRO A 205 -11.91 5.77 2.86
C PRO A 205 -11.09 6.49 1.79
N LEU A 206 -10.32 5.74 0.98
CA LEU A 206 -9.54 6.28 -0.12
C LEU A 206 -10.45 6.79 -1.25
N ALA A 207 -11.45 5.99 -1.63
CA ALA A 207 -12.46 6.31 -2.63
C ALA A 207 -13.23 7.59 -2.27
N PHE A 208 -13.75 7.66 -1.05
CA PHE A 208 -14.50 8.80 -0.56
C PHE A 208 -13.68 10.09 -0.61
N GLU A 209 -12.40 10.04 -0.23
CA GLU A 209 -11.54 11.22 -0.29
C GLU A 209 -11.23 11.63 -1.73
N LEU A 210 -10.97 10.69 -2.64
CA LEU A 210 -10.76 10.98 -4.05
C LEU A 210 -11.97 11.69 -4.68
N GLU A 211 -13.18 11.22 -4.38
CA GLU A 211 -14.42 11.81 -4.89
C GLU A 211 -14.70 13.18 -4.25
N THR A 212 -14.57 13.30 -2.93
CA THR A 212 -15.01 14.51 -2.20
C THR A 212 -13.97 15.62 -2.16
N ALA A 213 -12.69 15.30 -2.03
CA ALA A 213 -11.62 16.30 -1.92
C ALA A 213 -11.02 16.67 -3.28
N TYR A 214 -11.00 15.73 -4.24
CA TYR A 214 -10.35 15.91 -5.54
C TYR A 214 -11.30 15.84 -6.74
N GLY A 215 -12.58 15.49 -6.55
CA GLY A 215 -13.57 15.42 -7.64
C GLY A 215 -13.27 14.35 -8.68
N VAL A 216 -12.50 13.31 -8.31
CA VAL A 216 -12.12 12.23 -9.22
C VAL A 216 -13.31 11.27 -9.40
N SER A 217 -13.66 10.98 -10.65
CA SER A 217 -14.63 9.95 -10.98
C SER A 217 -13.95 8.58 -10.96
N LEU A 218 -14.33 7.73 -10.00
CA LEU A 218 -13.73 6.40 -9.83
C LEU A 218 -14.04 5.43 -10.96
N LYS A 219 -14.97 5.77 -11.86
CA LYS A 219 -15.26 4.96 -13.06
C LYS A 219 -14.17 5.07 -14.14
N ASP A 220 -13.34 6.11 -14.03
CA ASP A 220 -12.26 6.42 -14.97
C ASP A 220 -10.90 5.89 -14.48
N LEU A 221 -10.89 5.17 -13.35
CA LEU A 221 -9.73 4.51 -12.72
C LEU A 221 -9.91 2.98 -12.75
#